data_AF-A0AAU2Y6W9-F1
#
_entry.id   AF-A0AAU2Y6W9-F1
#
_cell.length_a   1.000
_cell.length_b   1.000
_cell.length_c   1.000
_cell.angle_alpha   90.00
_cell.angle_beta   90.00
_cell.angle_gamma   90.00
#
_symmetry.space_group_name_H-M   'P 1'
#
loop_
_entity.id
_entity.type
_entity.pdbx_description
1 polymer ?
#
loop_
_entity_poly.entity_id
_entity_poly.type
_entity_poly.pdbx_seq_one_letter_code
_entity_poly.pdbx_strand_id
1 'polypeptide(L)'
;MDLVPKNPPESMQHHLRLRLGAHAKGHWPQLTGVQVRFRSGFAYVAGELPGEDQPLPLCRLRFTGVLHTWGFALYLASSGKYEDNFLPTGLPSGSPEQALDCACGLYLDRSRTVTDAPVSADDALIRVPVGLVVLVGPPASGKTSFVRALIERRQIDAETVVSSDEIRAELFGVPPAETDVDVVDARVFEERDRRIVARLAAGRSAVAESTNVTPQARARLLAIARRFNAPVTMLRFTPDMTNLLQQHGERGRPDVTAEDVRAYAATMMRDATTDQLRSEGAAAVHDVPGRRQRVTPAEAAERFSFR
;
A
#
# COMPACT_ATOMS: atom_id res chain seq x y z
N MET A 1 29.16 -24.25 14.07
CA MET A 1 28.94 -25.45 13.22
C MET A 1 27.75 -25.15 12.35
N ASP A 2 27.99 -24.69 11.12
CA ASP A 2 26.92 -24.40 10.17
C ASP A 2 26.24 -25.70 9.79
N LEU A 3 24.98 -25.85 10.22
CA LEU A 3 24.12 -26.97 9.86
C LEU A 3 23.98 -26.95 8.33
N VAL A 4 24.53 -27.97 7.67
CA VAL A 4 24.32 -28.20 6.23
C VAL A 4 22.81 -28.18 5.98
N PRO A 5 22.29 -27.29 5.10
CA PRO A 5 20.86 -27.21 4.86
C PRO A 5 20.34 -28.53 4.32
N LYS A 6 19.56 -29.25 5.14
CA LYS A 6 18.89 -30.49 4.72
C LYS A 6 17.64 -30.13 3.95
N ASN A 7 17.32 -30.94 2.94
CA ASN A 7 16.03 -30.83 2.26
C ASN A 7 14.89 -30.98 3.30
N PRO A 8 13.75 -30.29 3.07
CA PRO A 8 12.55 -30.55 3.86
C PRO A 8 12.16 -32.03 3.81
N PRO A 9 11.50 -32.57 4.84
CA PRO A 9 10.90 -33.90 4.79
C PRO A 9 10.01 -34.09 3.54
N GLU A 10 9.93 -35.31 3.01
CA GLU A 10 9.17 -35.59 1.77
C GLU A 10 7.70 -35.17 1.85
N SER A 11 7.07 -35.29 3.02
CA SER A 11 5.70 -34.80 3.26
C SER A 11 5.58 -33.29 3.06
N MET A 12 6.57 -32.51 3.49
CA MET A 12 6.62 -31.06 3.27
C MET A 12 6.92 -30.72 1.81
N GLN A 13 7.77 -31.50 1.16
CA GLN A 13 8.04 -31.34 -0.27
C GLN A 13 6.77 -31.57 -1.10
N HIS A 14 6.01 -32.62 -0.78
CA HIS A 14 4.73 -32.92 -1.40
C HIS A 14 3.71 -31.81 -1.15
N HIS A 15 3.58 -31.36 0.11
CA HIS A 15 2.67 -30.28 0.48
C HIS A 15 3.02 -28.94 -0.21
N LEU A 16 4.31 -28.60 -0.33
CA LEU A 16 4.76 -27.41 -1.05
C LEU A 16 4.37 -27.45 -2.53
N ARG A 17 4.54 -28.61 -3.19
CA ARG A 17 4.12 -28.79 -4.59
C ARG A 17 2.62 -28.57 -4.76
N LEU A 18 1.81 -29.15 -3.88
CA LEU A 18 0.34 -28.99 -3.93
C LEU A 18 -0.07 -27.53 -3.76
N ARG A 19 0.50 -26.84 -2.77
CA ARG A 19 0.21 -25.43 -2.48
C ARG A 19 0.55 -24.52 -3.66
N LEU A 20 1.77 -24.64 -4.19
CA LEU A 20 2.21 -23.83 -5.33
C LEU A 20 1.42 -24.14 -6.60
N GLY A 21 1.12 -25.42 -6.87
CA GLY A 21 0.31 -25.82 -8.03
C GLY A 21 -1.13 -25.30 -7.95
N ALA A 22 -1.77 -25.41 -6.77
CA ALA A 22 -3.11 -24.88 -6.56
C ALA A 22 -3.16 -23.35 -6.67
N HIS A 23 -2.17 -22.66 -6.07
CA HIS A 23 -2.07 -21.20 -6.12
C HIS A 23 -1.85 -20.68 -7.54
N ALA A 24 -0.92 -21.30 -8.29
CA ALA A 24 -0.65 -20.98 -9.68
C ALA A 24 -1.90 -21.13 -10.57
N LYS A 25 -2.63 -22.24 -10.41
CA LYS A 25 -3.87 -22.46 -11.16
C LYS A 25 -4.93 -21.38 -10.91
N GLY A 26 -4.97 -20.80 -9.71
CA GLY A 26 -5.91 -19.74 -9.34
C GLY A 26 -5.48 -18.32 -9.74
N HIS A 27 -4.18 -18.04 -9.76
CA HIS A 27 -3.65 -16.66 -9.87
C HIS A 27 -2.81 -16.41 -11.13
N TRP A 28 -2.34 -17.46 -11.80
CA TRP A 28 -1.43 -17.38 -12.96
C TRP A 28 -1.91 -18.29 -14.10
N PRO A 29 -3.02 -17.95 -14.76
CA PRO A 29 -3.59 -18.77 -15.83
C PRO A 29 -2.68 -18.91 -17.06
N GLN A 30 -1.62 -18.09 -17.17
CA GLN A 30 -0.61 -18.24 -18.21
C GLN A 30 0.26 -19.48 -18.01
N LEU A 31 0.31 -20.05 -16.80
CA LEU A 31 1.09 -21.25 -16.50
C LEU A 31 0.26 -22.51 -16.71
N THR A 32 0.78 -23.48 -17.47
CA THR A 32 0.20 -24.83 -17.56
C THR A 32 0.51 -25.67 -16.33
N GLY A 33 1.55 -25.31 -15.59
CA GLY A 33 2.01 -26.01 -14.40
C GLY A 33 3.12 -25.24 -13.67
N VAL A 34 3.44 -25.72 -12.47
CA VAL A 34 4.60 -25.25 -11.70
C VAL A 34 5.43 -26.45 -11.31
N GLN A 35 6.70 -26.45 -11.72
CA GLN A 35 7.67 -27.46 -11.38
C GLN A 35 8.44 -27.04 -10.11
N VAL A 36 8.52 -27.95 -9.13
CA VAL A 36 9.31 -27.74 -7.90
C VAL A 36 10.31 -28.87 -7.70
N ARG A 37 11.61 -28.52 -7.75
CA ARG A 37 12.75 -29.43 -7.57
C ARG A 37 13.49 -29.10 -6.27
N PHE A 38 13.85 -30.11 -5.49
CA PHE A 38 14.55 -29.91 -4.21
C PHE A 38 16.02 -30.31 -4.31
N ARG A 39 16.91 -29.43 -3.84
CA ARG A 39 18.35 -29.71 -3.76
C ARG A 39 18.98 -28.89 -2.64
N SER A 40 19.77 -29.56 -1.79
CA SER A 40 20.59 -28.93 -0.74
C SER A 40 19.85 -27.92 0.15
N GLY A 41 18.63 -28.24 0.57
CA GLY A 41 17.79 -27.38 1.42
C GLY A 41 17.07 -26.24 0.70
N PHE A 42 17.07 -26.25 -0.63
CA PHE A 42 16.34 -25.30 -1.45
C PHE A 42 15.27 -26.00 -2.29
N ALA A 43 14.16 -25.30 -2.49
CA ALA A 43 13.16 -25.63 -3.51
C ALA A 43 13.33 -24.65 -4.68
N TYR A 44 13.61 -25.18 -5.86
CA TYR A 44 13.72 -24.44 -7.11
C TYR A 44 12.38 -24.50 -7.82
N VAL A 45 11.78 -23.33 -8.03
CA VAL A 45 10.44 -23.17 -8.59
C VAL A 45 10.56 -22.64 -10.01
N ALA A 46 9.94 -23.34 -10.95
CA ALA A 46 9.87 -22.94 -12.34
C ALA A 46 8.43 -23.04 -12.87
N GLY A 47 8.03 -22.11 -13.73
CA GLY A 47 6.71 -22.10 -14.37
C GLY A 47 6.75 -22.81 -15.71
N GLU A 48 5.77 -23.64 -16.01
CA GLU A 48 5.59 -24.26 -17.32
C GLU A 48 4.69 -23.37 -18.17
N LEU A 49 5.16 -22.96 -19.34
CA LEU A 49 4.42 -22.09 -20.26
C LEU A 49 3.91 -22.89 -21.47
N PRO A 50 2.70 -22.59 -21.98
CA PRO A 50 2.20 -23.22 -23.19
C PRO A 50 3.14 -22.96 -24.37
N GLY A 51 3.60 -24.04 -25.02
CA GLY A 51 4.45 -23.96 -26.22
C GLY A 51 5.94 -23.76 -25.96
N GLU A 52 6.39 -23.76 -24.71
CA GLU A 52 7.82 -23.77 -24.36
C GLU A 52 8.26 -25.15 -23.87
N ASP A 53 9.36 -25.68 -24.44
CA ASP A 53 9.91 -26.98 -24.06
C ASP A 53 10.67 -26.96 -22.72
N GLN A 54 11.11 -25.78 -22.28
CA GLN A 54 11.85 -25.60 -21.03
C GLN A 54 11.04 -24.75 -20.04
N PRO A 55 10.90 -25.19 -18.78
CA PRO A 55 10.18 -24.42 -17.78
C PRO A 55 10.96 -23.15 -17.42
N LEU A 56 10.26 -22.02 -17.38
CA LEU A 56 10.78 -20.71 -17.02
C LEU A 56 11.23 -20.71 -15.55
N PRO A 57 12.52 -20.48 -15.23
CA PRO A 57 12.97 -20.41 -13.84
C PRO A 57 12.45 -19.13 -13.17
N LEU A 58 11.80 -19.28 -12.01
CA LEU A 58 11.10 -18.18 -11.34
C LEU A 58 11.83 -17.74 -10.06
N CYS A 59 11.89 -18.62 -9.07
CA CYS A 59 12.48 -18.31 -7.77
C CYS A 59 13.07 -19.56 -7.10
N ARG A 60 13.87 -19.32 -6.07
CA ARG A 60 14.44 -20.34 -5.19
C ARG A 60 14.03 -20.04 -3.76
N LEU A 61 13.43 -21.04 -3.12
CA LEU A 61 12.96 -20.99 -1.74
C LEU A 61 13.93 -21.71 -0.83
N ARG A 62 14.47 -21.02 0.18
CA ARG A 62 15.35 -21.61 1.19
C ARG A 62 14.51 -22.17 2.33
N PHE A 63 14.69 -23.45 2.61
CA PHE A 63 14.09 -24.07 3.79
C PHE A 63 14.81 -23.61 5.06
N THR A 64 14.05 -23.12 6.03
CA THR A 64 14.56 -22.60 7.31
C THR A 64 14.16 -23.46 8.50
N GLY A 65 13.49 -24.60 8.26
CA GLY A 65 12.98 -25.49 9.32
C GLY A 65 11.50 -25.33 9.64
N VAL A 66 10.81 -24.34 9.05
CA VAL A 66 9.37 -24.10 9.25
C VAL A 66 8.59 -24.27 7.94
N LEU A 67 7.32 -24.69 8.04
CA LEU A 67 6.50 -25.09 6.89
C LEU A 67 6.02 -23.90 6.03
N HIS A 68 5.71 -22.77 6.68
CA HIS A 68 4.99 -21.65 6.05
C HIS A 68 5.87 -20.46 5.67
N THR A 69 7.15 -20.45 6.06
CA THR A 69 8.05 -19.30 5.86
C THR A 69 9.35 -19.76 5.23
N TRP A 70 9.62 -19.26 4.03
CA TRP A 70 10.75 -19.65 3.19
C TRP A 70 11.58 -18.43 2.84
N GLY A 71 12.90 -18.56 2.89
CA GLY A 71 13.79 -17.51 2.37
C GLY A 71 13.62 -17.38 0.86
N PHE A 72 13.59 -16.15 0.34
CA PHE A 72 13.26 -15.86 -1.05
C PHE A 72 14.48 -15.41 -1.84
N ALA A 73 14.67 -16.02 -3.01
CA ALA A 73 15.63 -15.59 -4.02
C ALA A 73 14.95 -15.59 -5.39
N LEU A 74 15.16 -14.54 -6.16
CA LEU A 74 14.63 -14.41 -7.51
C LEU A 74 15.64 -15.01 -8.49
N TYR A 75 15.18 -15.73 -9.52
CA TYR A 75 16.04 -16.01 -10.67
C TYR A 75 16.41 -14.68 -11.36
N LEU A 76 17.50 -14.55 -12.08
CA LEU A 76 17.81 -13.35 -12.88
C LEU A 76 18.29 -13.81 -14.24
N ALA A 77 17.47 -13.59 -15.27
CA ALA A 77 17.79 -14.01 -16.64
C ALA A 77 19.08 -13.37 -17.18
N SER A 78 19.42 -12.16 -16.73
CA SER A 78 20.64 -11.45 -17.12
C SER A 78 21.92 -12.11 -16.60
N SER A 79 21.87 -12.77 -15.44
CA SER A 79 23.03 -13.41 -14.81
C SER A 79 22.95 -14.94 -14.79
N GLY A 80 21.80 -15.52 -15.11
CA GLY A 80 21.52 -16.96 -15.06
C GLY A 80 21.55 -17.54 -13.64
N LYS A 81 21.42 -16.70 -12.62
CA LYS A 81 21.60 -17.08 -11.20
C LYS A 81 20.35 -16.77 -10.37
N TYR A 82 20.30 -17.36 -9.17
CA TYR A 82 19.32 -17.00 -8.15
C TYR A 82 19.99 -16.06 -7.14
N GLU A 83 19.40 -14.89 -6.96
CA GLU A 83 19.89 -13.88 -6.01
C GLU A 83 18.85 -13.65 -4.92
N ASP A 84 19.32 -13.63 -3.67
CA ASP A 84 18.46 -13.39 -2.52
C ASP A 84 17.78 -12.02 -2.69
N ASN A 85 16.47 -11.99 -2.48
CA ASN A 85 15.66 -10.82 -2.80
C ASN A 85 14.58 -10.63 -1.74
N PHE A 86 13.93 -9.47 -1.76
CA PHE A 86 12.85 -9.13 -0.86
C PHE A 86 11.51 -9.38 -1.56
N LEU A 87 10.57 -9.95 -0.82
CA LEU A 87 9.17 -10.02 -1.25
C LEU A 87 8.56 -8.61 -1.32
N PRO A 88 7.38 -8.42 -1.94
CA PRO A 88 6.68 -7.15 -1.93
C PRO A 88 6.35 -6.62 -0.51
N THR A 89 6.42 -7.48 0.50
CA THR A 89 6.34 -7.14 1.93
C THR A 89 7.63 -6.52 2.49
N GLY A 90 8.71 -6.44 1.70
CA GLY A 90 10.03 -5.99 2.13
C GLY A 90 10.79 -6.98 3.01
N LEU A 91 10.28 -8.20 3.19
CA LEU A 91 10.96 -9.26 3.96
C LEU A 91 11.74 -10.20 3.03
N PRO A 92 12.91 -10.71 3.47
CA PRO A 92 13.70 -11.69 2.71
C PRO A 92 13.10 -13.10 2.78
N SER A 93 11.96 -13.26 3.45
CA SER A 93 11.25 -14.53 3.60
C SER A 93 9.76 -14.32 3.75
N GLY A 94 8.97 -15.28 3.29
CA GLY A 94 7.51 -15.26 3.41
C GLY A 94 6.91 -16.59 2.98
N SER A 95 5.61 -16.58 2.68
CA SER A 95 4.96 -17.79 2.18
C SER A 95 5.45 -18.17 0.79
N PRO A 96 5.46 -19.47 0.44
CA PRO A 96 5.87 -19.90 -0.89
C PRO A 96 4.98 -19.32 -2.00
N GLU A 97 3.68 -19.10 -1.73
CA GLU A 97 2.74 -18.46 -2.64
C GLU A 97 3.10 -17.00 -2.92
N GLN A 98 3.45 -16.23 -1.89
CA GLN A 98 3.92 -14.85 -2.07
C GLN A 98 5.20 -14.77 -2.91
N ALA A 99 6.11 -15.73 -2.72
CA ALA A 99 7.32 -15.82 -3.52
C ALA A 99 7.03 -16.15 -4.99
N LEU A 100 6.07 -17.05 -5.24
CA LEU A 100 5.60 -17.36 -6.58
C LEU A 100 4.97 -16.13 -7.24
N ASP A 101 4.08 -15.42 -6.54
CA ASP A 101 3.43 -14.22 -7.06
C ASP A 101 4.44 -13.12 -7.39
N CYS A 102 5.44 -12.93 -6.52
CA CYS A 102 6.51 -11.97 -6.75
C CYS A 102 7.30 -12.30 -8.02
N ALA A 103 7.67 -13.56 -8.22
CA ALA A 103 8.44 -13.97 -9.38
C ALA A 103 7.61 -13.92 -10.68
N CYS A 104 6.39 -14.43 -10.66
CA CYS A 104 5.49 -14.41 -11.81
C CYS A 104 5.12 -12.97 -12.21
N GLY A 105 4.86 -12.09 -11.25
CA GLY A 105 4.58 -10.68 -11.52
C GLY A 105 5.75 -9.93 -12.17
N LEU A 106 6.99 -10.41 -12.00
CA LEU A 106 8.15 -9.82 -12.68
C LEU A 106 8.36 -10.41 -14.08
N TYR A 107 8.13 -11.72 -14.27
CA TYR A 107 8.48 -12.41 -15.52
C TYR A 107 7.32 -12.55 -16.51
N LEU A 108 6.10 -12.77 -16.01
CA LEU A 108 4.93 -13.07 -16.82
C LEU A 108 4.06 -11.83 -17.07
N ASP A 109 4.18 -10.80 -16.23
CA ASP A 109 3.48 -9.51 -16.44
C ASP A 109 4.07 -8.71 -17.63
N ARG A 110 5.13 -9.23 -18.27
CA ARG A 110 5.69 -8.66 -19.50
C ARG A 110 4.85 -8.92 -20.76
N SER A 111 3.74 -9.64 -20.64
CA SER A 111 2.74 -9.80 -21.70
C SER A 111 1.72 -8.66 -21.79
N ARG A 112 1.86 -7.56 -21.03
CA ARG A 112 1.32 -6.25 -21.46
C ARG A 112 2.26 -5.61 -22.49
N THR A 113 2.51 -6.30 -23.60
CA THR A 113 2.91 -5.62 -24.83
C THR A 113 1.77 -4.73 -25.26
N VAL A 114 2.07 -3.44 -25.37
CA VAL A 114 1.30 -2.41 -26.07
C VAL A 114 0.70 -3.02 -27.33
N THR A 115 -0.58 -3.36 -27.27
CA THR A 115 -1.42 -3.48 -28.45
C THR A 115 -2.22 -2.19 -28.49
N ASP A 116 -2.11 -1.46 -29.60
CA ASP A 116 -2.90 -0.28 -29.93
C ASP A 116 -4.38 -0.67 -30.09
N ALA A 117 -5.00 -1.04 -28.99
CA ALA A 117 -6.44 -1.13 -28.81
C ALA A 117 -6.74 -0.41 -27.48
N PRO A 118 -7.75 0.47 -27.42
CA PRO A 118 -7.96 1.33 -26.27
C PRO A 118 -8.14 0.46 -25.04
N VAL A 119 -7.25 0.64 -24.07
CA VAL A 119 -7.40 0.06 -22.74
C VAL A 119 -8.73 0.61 -22.23
N SER A 120 -9.72 -0.27 -22.11
CA SER A 120 -10.93 0.05 -21.36
C SER A 120 -10.49 0.60 -20.00
N ALA A 121 -10.85 1.85 -19.72
CA ALA A 121 -10.41 2.61 -18.55
C ALA A 121 -10.79 1.97 -17.20
N ASP A 122 -11.59 0.90 -17.23
CA ASP A 122 -12.14 0.25 -16.05
C ASP A 122 -11.22 -0.77 -15.37
N ASP A 123 -10.18 -1.31 -16.03
CA ASP A 123 -9.33 -2.38 -15.47
C ASP A 123 -8.05 -1.88 -14.76
N ALA A 124 -7.82 -0.56 -14.73
CA ALA A 124 -6.75 0.10 -13.97
C ALA A 124 -7.27 0.91 -12.76
N LEU A 125 -8.58 0.83 -12.49
CA LEU A 125 -9.28 1.69 -11.55
C LEU A 125 -9.33 1.06 -10.15
N ILE A 126 -8.67 1.69 -9.19
CA ILE A 126 -8.72 1.32 -7.77
C ILE A 126 -10.12 1.64 -7.25
N ARG A 127 -10.91 0.61 -6.97
CA ARG A 127 -12.24 0.78 -6.37
C ARG A 127 -12.11 0.95 -4.87
N VAL A 128 -12.57 2.09 -4.37
CA VAL A 128 -12.66 2.41 -2.95
C VAL A 128 -14.09 2.15 -2.49
N PRO A 129 -14.33 1.14 -1.63
CA PRO A 129 -15.67 0.82 -1.16
C PRO A 129 -16.20 1.90 -0.20
N VAL A 130 -17.52 1.88 0.02
CA VAL A 130 -18.15 2.70 1.06
C VAL A 130 -17.51 2.39 2.41
N GLY A 131 -17.00 3.42 3.09
CA GLY A 131 -16.29 3.24 4.35
C GLY A 131 -15.49 4.48 4.77
N LEU A 132 -14.48 4.26 5.62
CA LEU A 132 -13.58 5.33 6.05
C LEU A 132 -12.33 5.33 5.18
N VAL A 133 -12.06 6.45 4.53
CA VAL A 133 -10.83 6.68 3.79
C VAL A 133 -9.90 7.54 4.63
N VAL A 134 -8.69 7.08 4.88
CA VAL A 134 -7.70 7.80 5.69
C VAL A 134 -6.54 8.21 4.81
N LEU A 135 -6.32 9.51 4.65
CA LEU A 135 -5.14 10.00 3.94
C LEU A 135 -3.93 9.98 4.87
N VAL A 136 -2.82 9.42 4.43
CA VAL A 136 -1.60 9.25 5.22
C VAL A 136 -0.43 9.90 4.48
N GLY A 137 0.07 11.02 4.99
CA GLY A 137 1.18 11.72 4.36
C GLY A 137 1.61 12.99 5.09
N PRO A 138 2.89 13.39 5.00
CA PRO A 138 3.38 14.61 5.64
C PRO A 138 2.74 15.88 5.05
N PRO A 139 2.84 17.04 5.72
CA PRO A 139 2.46 18.32 5.13
C PRO A 139 3.12 18.51 3.75
N ALA A 140 2.45 19.25 2.88
CA ALA A 140 2.83 19.45 1.47
C ALA A 140 2.83 18.21 0.55
N SER A 141 2.56 16.99 1.03
CA SER A 141 2.61 15.75 0.21
C SER A 141 1.56 15.61 -0.91
N GLY A 142 0.72 16.63 -1.15
CA GLY A 142 -0.30 16.60 -2.21
C GLY A 142 -1.69 16.09 -1.80
N LYS A 143 -1.94 15.74 -0.53
CA LYS A 143 -3.25 15.27 -0.02
C LYS A 143 -4.41 16.17 -0.43
N THR A 144 -4.35 17.45 -0.05
CA THR A 144 -5.41 18.43 -0.34
C THR A 144 -5.62 18.65 -1.83
N SER A 145 -4.54 18.61 -2.62
CA SER A 145 -4.64 18.75 -4.08
C SER A 145 -5.31 17.53 -4.72
N PHE A 146 -5.03 16.34 -4.21
CA PHE A 146 -5.68 15.09 -4.64
C PHE A 146 -7.17 15.08 -4.27
N VAL A 147 -7.52 15.49 -3.05
CA VAL A 147 -8.91 15.63 -2.61
C VAL A 147 -9.69 16.61 -3.48
N ARG A 148 -9.11 17.80 -3.75
CA ARG A 148 -9.73 18.78 -4.65
C ARG A 148 -9.97 18.19 -6.04
N ALA A 149 -8.99 17.48 -6.59
CA ALA A 149 -9.13 16.81 -7.87
C ALA A 149 -10.26 15.75 -7.86
N LEU A 150 -10.44 15.00 -6.77
CA LEU A 150 -11.56 14.05 -6.65
C LEU A 150 -12.93 14.77 -6.65
N ILE A 151 -13.03 15.91 -5.95
CA ILE A 151 -14.26 16.72 -5.89
C ILE A 151 -14.58 17.34 -7.26
N GLU A 152 -13.60 17.99 -7.90
CA GLU A 152 -13.75 18.62 -9.21
C GLU A 152 -14.23 17.60 -10.27
N ARG A 153 -13.78 16.35 -10.14
CA ARG A 153 -14.17 15.23 -10.99
C ARG A 153 -15.44 14.50 -10.56
N ARG A 154 -16.12 14.98 -9.51
CA ARG A 154 -17.34 14.40 -8.94
C ARG A 154 -17.18 12.92 -8.55
N GLN A 155 -15.97 12.52 -8.15
CA GLN A 155 -15.73 11.19 -7.58
C GLN A 155 -16.19 11.12 -6.12
N ILE A 156 -16.10 12.24 -5.41
CA ILE A 156 -16.65 12.41 -4.06
C ILE A 156 -17.28 13.80 -3.95
N ASP A 157 -18.29 13.94 -3.10
CA ASP A 157 -18.82 15.26 -2.72
C ASP A 157 -17.92 15.94 -1.69
N ALA A 158 -17.89 17.27 -1.67
CA ALA A 158 -17.07 18.04 -0.73
C ALA A 158 -17.38 17.68 0.74
N GLU A 159 -18.65 17.44 1.05
CA GLU A 159 -19.14 17.05 2.38
C GLU A 159 -18.61 15.67 2.83
N THR A 160 -18.06 14.88 1.91
CA THR A 160 -17.39 13.60 2.21
C THR A 160 -16.07 13.81 2.94
N VAL A 161 -15.43 14.95 2.72
CA VAL A 161 -14.13 15.27 3.30
C VAL A 161 -14.32 15.86 4.70
N VAL A 162 -13.56 15.33 5.65
CA VAL A 162 -13.47 15.83 7.02
C VAL A 162 -12.03 16.24 7.25
N SER A 163 -11.74 17.52 7.03
CA SER A 163 -10.40 18.10 7.14
C SER A 163 -10.16 18.74 8.50
N SER A 164 -9.08 18.36 9.19
CA SER A 164 -8.73 19.01 10.47
C SER A 164 -8.34 20.49 10.28
N ASP A 165 -7.76 20.85 9.13
CA ASP A 165 -7.39 22.24 8.84
C ASP A 165 -8.64 23.11 8.59
N GLU A 166 -9.63 22.60 7.86
CA GLU A 166 -10.91 23.31 7.65
C GLU A 166 -11.68 23.43 8.96
N ILE A 167 -11.77 22.36 9.76
CA ILE A 167 -12.41 22.40 11.08
C ILE A 167 -11.73 23.42 11.99
N ARG A 168 -10.39 23.49 11.98
CA ARG A 168 -9.65 24.49 12.77
C ARG A 168 -10.02 25.91 12.33
N ALA A 169 -10.07 26.16 11.02
CA ALA A 169 -10.46 27.47 10.49
C ALA A 169 -11.92 27.82 10.82
N GLU A 170 -12.85 26.85 10.75
CA GLU A 170 -14.27 27.05 11.07
C GLU A 170 -14.50 27.35 12.56
N LEU A 171 -13.83 26.62 13.46
CA LEU A 171 -14.04 26.74 14.90
C LEU A 171 -13.32 27.94 15.52
N PHE A 172 -12.13 28.28 15.01
CA PHE A 172 -11.24 29.24 15.66
C PHE A 172 -10.83 30.42 14.77
N GLY A 173 -11.11 30.40 13.47
CA GLY A 173 -10.64 31.43 12.54
C GLY A 173 -9.11 31.55 12.55
N VAL A 174 -8.61 32.75 12.81
CA VAL A 174 -7.19 33.00 13.10
C VAL A 174 -7.01 32.93 14.63
N PRO A 175 -6.31 31.92 15.18
CA PRO A 175 -6.17 31.79 16.62
C PRO A 175 -5.41 32.98 17.23
N PRO A 176 -5.87 33.56 18.35
CA PRO A 176 -5.07 34.51 19.13
C PRO A 176 -3.73 33.88 19.54
N ALA A 177 -2.66 34.67 19.58
CA ALA A 177 -1.29 34.22 19.83
C ALA A 177 -1.07 33.48 21.18
N GLU A 178 -2.00 33.64 22.13
CA GLU A 178 -1.95 33.05 23.48
C GLU A 178 -2.85 31.82 23.64
N THR A 179 -3.42 31.29 22.56
CA THR A 179 -4.32 30.13 22.64
C THR A 179 -3.53 28.85 22.84
N ASP A 180 -3.91 28.06 23.84
CA ASP A 180 -3.35 26.74 24.09
C ASP A 180 -3.60 25.80 22.89
N VAL A 181 -2.51 25.42 22.21
CA VAL A 181 -2.54 24.60 21.00
C VAL A 181 -3.13 23.21 21.27
N ASP A 182 -2.87 22.63 22.44
CA ASP A 182 -3.36 21.29 22.78
C ASP A 182 -4.89 21.30 22.97
N VAL A 183 -5.42 22.37 23.57
CA VAL A 183 -6.88 22.55 23.72
C VAL A 183 -7.55 22.73 22.37
N VAL A 184 -6.94 23.53 21.48
CA VAL A 184 -7.45 23.72 20.11
C VAL A 184 -7.46 22.40 19.35
N ASP A 185 -6.34 21.66 19.37
CA ASP A 185 -6.20 20.39 18.66
C ASP A 185 -7.18 19.34 19.19
N ALA A 186 -7.38 19.26 20.51
CA ALA A 186 -8.36 18.36 21.10
C ALA A 186 -9.78 18.63 20.58
N ARG A 187 -10.17 19.91 20.49
CA ARG A 187 -11.49 20.32 19.98
C ARG A 187 -11.64 20.05 18.48
N VAL A 188 -10.59 20.29 17.70
CA VAL A 188 -10.56 19.97 16.26
C VAL A 188 -10.73 18.46 16.05
N PHE A 189 -10.00 17.62 16.80
CA PHE A 189 -10.11 16.17 16.68
C PHE A 189 -11.44 15.61 17.20
N GLU A 190 -12.01 16.21 18.24
CA GLU A 190 -13.36 15.89 18.73
C GLU A 190 -14.40 16.15 17.63
N GLU A 191 -14.35 17.33 17.00
CA GLU A 191 -15.27 17.70 15.93
C GLU A 191 -15.07 16.86 14.67
N ARG A 192 -13.82 16.56 14.29
CA ARG A 192 -13.50 15.66 13.17
C ARG A 192 -14.14 14.30 13.38
N ASP A 193 -13.95 13.72 14.56
CA ASP A 193 -14.48 12.42 14.88
C ASP A 193 -16.00 12.42 14.92
N ARG A 194 -16.62 13.47 15.45
CA ARG A 194 -18.09 13.66 15.42
C ARG A 194 -18.62 13.64 13.99
N ARG A 195 -17.98 14.38 13.05
CA ARG A 195 -18.36 14.41 11.63
C ARG A 195 -18.18 13.05 10.96
N ILE A 196 -17.07 12.36 11.20
CA ILE A 196 -16.82 11.01 10.68
C ILE A 196 -17.90 10.04 11.20
N VAL A 197 -18.16 10.03 12.51
CA VAL A 197 -19.18 9.19 13.15
C VAL A 197 -20.55 9.43 12.52
N ALA A 198 -20.95 10.69 12.33
CA ALA A 198 -22.24 11.03 11.75
C ALA A 198 -22.41 10.49 10.32
N ARG A 199 -21.33 10.49 9.51
CA ARG A 199 -21.35 9.94 8.16
C ARG A 199 -21.42 8.42 8.15
N LEU A 200 -20.56 7.76 8.92
CA LEU A 200 -20.53 6.29 9.00
C LEU A 200 -21.83 5.72 9.59
N ALA A 201 -22.42 6.38 10.59
CA ALA A 201 -23.72 6.00 11.16
C ALA A 201 -24.86 6.07 10.14
N ALA A 202 -24.75 6.93 9.13
CA ALA A 202 -25.69 7.03 8.04
C ALA A 202 -25.35 6.12 6.84
N GLY A 203 -24.38 5.21 6.99
CA GLY A 203 -23.92 4.33 5.91
C GLY A 203 -23.20 5.06 4.78
N ARG A 204 -22.70 6.28 5.01
CA ARG A 204 -21.98 7.09 4.00
C ARG A 204 -20.49 7.07 4.23
N SER A 205 -19.73 7.13 3.14
CA SER A 205 -18.27 7.25 3.16
C SER A 205 -17.81 8.54 3.85
N ALA A 206 -16.64 8.52 4.49
CA ALA A 206 -15.95 9.70 5.00
C ALA A 206 -14.47 9.67 4.62
N VAL A 207 -13.90 10.81 4.25
CA VAL A 207 -12.46 10.98 3.97
C VAL A 207 -11.85 11.79 5.11
N ALA A 208 -11.05 11.14 5.95
CA ALA A 208 -10.27 11.81 7.01
C ALA A 208 -9.03 12.47 6.39
N GLU A 209 -9.13 13.77 6.11
CA GLU A 209 -8.01 14.56 5.60
C GLU A 209 -7.22 15.15 6.77
N SER A 210 -6.07 14.55 7.05
CA SER A 210 -5.05 15.03 8.00
C SER A 210 -3.71 14.39 7.63
N THR A 211 -2.66 14.63 8.41
CA THR A 211 -1.36 13.97 8.15
C THR A 211 -1.42 12.46 8.43
N ASN A 212 -2.05 12.04 9.54
CA ASN A 212 -2.26 10.66 9.97
C ASN A 212 -1.00 9.76 9.91
N VAL A 213 0.20 10.35 10.06
CA VAL A 213 1.47 9.62 9.95
C VAL A 213 1.80 8.80 11.20
N THR A 214 1.20 9.13 12.35
CA THR A 214 1.45 8.41 13.61
C THR A 214 0.47 7.24 13.80
N PRO A 215 0.91 6.12 14.40
CA PRO A 215 0.03 4.99 14.73
C PRO A 215 -1.14 5.41 15.63
N GLN A 216 -0.91 6.31 16.60
CA GLN A 216 -1.94 6.78 17.52
C GLN A 216 -3.09 7.52 16.79
N ALA A 217 -2.76 8.37 15.82
CA ALA A 217 -3.77 9.07 15.03
C ALA A 217 -4.64 8.08 14.23
N ARG A 218 -4.01 7.04 13.65
CA ARG A 218 -4.73 6.02 12.88
C ARG A 218 -5.53 5.07 13.75
N ALA A 219 -5.01 4.65 14.91
CA ALA A 219 -5.70 3.77 15.85
C ALA A 219 -7.05 4.35 16.29
N ARG A 220 -7.12 5.67 16.50
CA ARG A 220 -8.37 6.38 16.84
C ARG A 220 -9.40 6.30 15.71
N LEU A 221 -8.97 6.52 14.46
CA LEU A 221 -9.83 6.44 13.27
C LEU A 221 -10.29 4.99 13.00
N LEU A 222 -9.40 4.01 13.15
CA LEU A 222 -9.71 2.58 13.04
C LEU A 222 -10.73 2.15 14.09
N ALA A 223 -10.61 2.64 15.33
CA ALA A 223 -11.57 2.35 16.39
C ALA A 223 -12.96 2.91 16.07
N ILE A 224 -13.05 4.10 15.46
CA ILE A 224 -14.33 4.67 14.99
C ILE A 224 -14.93 3.79 13.89
N ALA A 225 -14.17 3.48 12.85
CA ALA A 225 -14.67 2.68 11.73
C ALA A 225 -15.16 1.28 12.17
N ARG A 226 -14.43 0.64 13.10
CA ARG A 226 -14.80 -0.66 13.67
C ARG A 226 -16.17 -0.66 14.34
N ARG A 227 -16.58 0.43 15.01
CA ARG A 227 -17.90 0.55 15.66
C ARG A 227 -19.06 0.47 14.66
N PHE A 228 -18.81 0.80 13.40
CA PHE A 228 -19.80 0.79 12.33
C PHE A 228 -19.57 -0.35 11.31
N ASN A 229 -18.64 -1.27 11.58
CA ASN A 229 -18.20 -2.30 10.64
C ASN A 229 -17.80 -1.72 9.26
N ALA A 230 -17.30 -0.48 9.24
CA ALA A 230 -16.89 0.19 8.02
C ALA A 230 -15.47 -0.25 7.63
N PRO A 231 -15.22 -0.67 6.37
CA PRO A 231 -13.86 -0.95 5.92
C PRO A 231 -13.04 0.34 5.92
N VAL A 232 -11.75 0.23 6.26
CA VAL A 232 -10.81 1.34 6.23
C VAL A 232 -9.88 1.22 5.03
N THR A 233 -9.92 2.21 4.14
CA THR A 233 -8.98 2.33 3.02
C THR A 233 -7.96 3.41 3.35
N MET A 234 -6.67 3.07 3.38
CA MET A 234 -5.60 4.04 3.62
C MET A 234 -4.93 4.45 2.30
N LEU A 235 -4.89 5.75 2.05
CA LEU A 235 -4.26 6.35 0.88
C LEU A 235 -2.95 7.02 1.29
N ARG A 236 -1.83 6.43 0.89
CA ARG A 236 -0.48 6.87 1.24
C ARG A 236 0.08 7.87 0.22
N PHE A 237 0.64 8.97 0.72
CA PHE A 237 1.33 9.98 -0.07
C PHE A 237 2.82 9.92 0.24
N THR A 238 3.49 8.92 -0.34
CA THR A 238 4.89 8.60 -0.02
C THR A 238 5.80 9.81 -0.31
N PRO A 239 6.58 10.28 0.68
CA PRO A 239 7.33 11.51 0.55
C PRO A 239 8.47 11.37 -0.44
N ASP A 240 8.70 12.44 -1.19
CA ASP A 240 9.95 12.72 -1.86
C ASP A 240 10.52 14.00 -1.28
N MET A 241 11.57 13.89 -0.46
CA MET A 241 12.00 14.96 0.45
C MET A 241 12.33 16.26 -0.29
N THR A 242 12.96 16.16 -1.46
CA THR A 242 13.32 17.31 -2.29
C THR A 242 12.07 18.07 -2.74
N ASN A 243 11.10 17.35 -3.33
CA ASN A 243 9.84 17.92 -3.79
C ASN A 243 8.97 18.43 -2.64
N LEU A 244 8.97 17.73 -1.50
CA LEU A 244 8.17 18.06 -0.33
C LEU A 244 8.57 19.41 0.28
N LEU A 245 9.88 19.64 0.43
CA LEU A 245 10.42 20.90 0.97
C LEU A 245 10.24 22.06 -0.01
N GLN A 246 10.43 21.81 -1.31
CA GLN A 246 10.14 22.80 -2.34
C GLN A 246 8.66 23.23 -2.28
N GLN A 247 7.74 22.27 -2.29
CA GLN A 247 6.30 22.52 -2.22
C GLN A 247 5.89 23.23 -0.93
N HIS A 248 6.54 22.93 0.19
CA HIS A 248 6.29 23.62 1.44
C HIS A 248 6.74 25.10 1.36
N GLY A 249 7.94 25.35 0.82
CA GLY A 249 8.44 26.71 0.59
C GLY A 249 7.54 27.53 -0.34
N GLU A 250 7.03 26.94 -1.42
CA GLU A 250 6.08 27.58 -2.34
C GLU A 250 4.72 27.90 -1.68
N ARG A 251 4.29 27.10 -0.70
CA ARG A 251 3.01 27.30 0.01
C ARG A 251 3.04 28.44 1.03
N GLY A 252 4.22 28.78 1.58
CA GLY A 252 4.37 29.87 2.54
C GLY A 252 3.52 29.73 3.82
N ARG A 253 3.22 28.50 4.27
CA ARG A 253 2.46 28.21 5.49
C ARG A 253 3.34 28.51 6.73
N PRO A 254 3.01 29.51 7.57
CA PRO A 254 3.86 29.92 8.69
C PRO A 254 3.75 29.00 9.92
N ASP A 255 2.72 28.15 9.96
CA ASP A 255 2.35 27.26 11.06
C ASP A 255 3.15 25.93 11.10
N VAL A 256 3.88 25.61 10.04
CA VAL A 256 4.66 24.36 9.93
C VAL A 256 6.06 24.73 9.44
N THR A 257 7.11 24.29 10.14
CA THR A 257 8.48 24.54 9.70
C THR A 257 8.99 23.45 8.76
N ALA A 258 10.08 23.74 8.03
CA ALA A 258 10.77 22.72 7.22
C ALA A 258 11.32 21.55 8.06
N GLU A 259 11.59 21.77 9.35
CA GLU A 259 11.99 20.71 10.29
C GLU A 259 10.81 19.82 10.64
N ASP A 260 9.64 20.40 10.90
CA ASP A 260 8.41 19.64 11.14
C ASP A 260 8.06 18.78 9.92
N VAL A 261 8.14 19.34 8.71
CA VAL A 261 7.91 18.59 7.46
C VAL A 261 8.83 17.37 7.37
N ARG A 262 10.11 17.51 7.73
CA ARG A 262 11.07 16.40 7.80
C ARG A 262 10.68 15.38 8.86
N ALA A 263 10.27 15.82 10.05
CA ALA A 263 9.85 14.95 11.14
C ALA A 263 8.59 14.13 10.77
N TYR A 264 7.59 14.76 10.12
CA TYR A 264 6.41 14.09 9.60
C TYR A 264 6.76 13.05 8.53
N ALA A 265 7.66 13.38 7.60
CA ALA A 265 8.10 12.46 6.56
C ALA A 265 8.87 11.26 7.13
N ALA A 266 9.78 11.51 8.09
CA ALA A 266 10.51 10.44 8.78
C ALA A 266 9.56 9.51 9.56
N THR A 267 8.58 10.08 10.26
CA THR A 267 7.54 9.33 10.97
C THR A 267 6.73 8.47 10.02
N MET A 268 6.29 9.02 8.89
CA MET A 268 5.58 8.24 7.87
C MET A 268 6.42 7.07 7.34
N MET A 269 7.69 7.31 7.00
CA MET A 269 8.56 6.27 6.43
C MET A 269 8.81 5.11 7.41
N ARG A 270 8.86 5.41 8.71
CA ARG A 270 9.04 4.42 9.76
C ARG A 270 7.75 3.68 10.11
N ASP A 271 6.66 4.44 10.29
CA ASP A 271 5.47 3.97 10.98
C ASP A 271 4.26 3.77 10.05
N ALA A 272 4.35 4.07 8.75
CA ALA A 272 3.24 3.97 7.80
C ALA A 272 3.60 3.17 6.53
N THR A 273 4.38 2.10 6.68
CA THR A 273 4.59 1.11 5.61
C THR A 273 3.29 0.38 5.29
N THR A 274 3.16 -0.17 4.09
CA THR A 274 1.94 -0.90 3.69
C THR A 274 1.58 -2.01 4.66
N ASP A 275 2.57 -2.78 5.12
CA ASP A 275 2.35 -3.89 6.03
C ASP A 275 2.00 -3.43 7.43
N GLN A 276 2.59 -2.33 7.91
CA GLN A 276 2.21 -1.72 9.18
C GLN A 276 0.77 -1.20 9.14
N LEU A 277 0.36 -0.53 8.06
CA LEU A 277 -1.01 -0.05 7.92
C LEU A 277 -2.03 -1.21 7.83
N ARG A 278 -1.67 -2.31 7.17
CA ARG A 278 -2.49 -3.54 7.14
C ARG A 278 -2.58 -4.19 8.51
N SER A 279 -1.46 -4.31 9.25
CA SER A 279 -1.45 -4.93 10.59
C SER A 279 -2.26 -4.13 11.61
N GLU A 280 -2.37 -2.82 11.44
CA GLU A 280 -3.25 -1.95 12.24
C GLU A 280 -4.74 -2.17 11.96
N GLY A 281 -5.09 -2.78 10.81
CA GLY A 281 -6.47 -3.12 10.44
C GLY A 281 -7.01 -2.36 9.23
N ALA A 282 -6.15 -1.77 8.39
CA ALA A 282 -6.59 -1.27 7.09
C ALA A 282 -7.08 -2.44 6.21
N ALA A 283 -8.30 -2.32 5.67
CA ALA A 283 -8.86 -3.28 4.73
C ALA A 283 -8.16 -3.20 3.37
N ALA A 284 -7.75 -2.00 2.97
CA ALA A 284 -6.97 -1.75 1.77
C ALA A 284 -5.97 -0.62 2.00
N VAL A 285 -4.83 -0.70 1.32
CA VAL A 285 -3.77 0.32 1.36
C VAL A 285 -3.28 0.58 -0.06
N HIS A 286 -3.27 1.84 -0.48
CA HIS A 286 -2.85 2.25 -1.81
C HIS A 286 -1.88 3.43 -1.72
N ASP A 287 -0.81 3.40 -2.50
CA ASP A 287 0.01 4.58 -2.74
C ASP A 287 -0.65 5.45 -3.80
N VAL A 288 -0.82 6.73 -3.50
CA VAL A 288 -1.28 7.75 -4.44
C VAL A 288 -0.07 8.24 -5.24
N PRO A 289 -0.04 8.07 -6.57
CA PRO A 289 1.05 8.58 -7.39
C PRO A 289 1.15 10.09 -7.29
N GLY A 290 2.37 10.62 -7.32
CA GLY A 290 2.62 12.04 -7.24
C GLY A 290 3.72 12.50 -8.18
N ARG A 291 4.29 13.68 -7.87
CA ARG A 291 5.30 14.32 -8.73
C ARG A 291 6.55 13.46 -8.99
N ARG A 292 6.95 12.62 -8.03
CA ARG A 292 8.08 11.68 -8.22
C ARG A 292 7.83 10.72 -9.39
N GLN A 293 6.57 10.32 -9.61
CA GLN A 293 6.14 9.49 -10.72
C GLN A 293 5.70 10.33 -11.94
N ARG A 294 5.90 11.65 -11.92
CA ARG A 294 5.42 12.61 -12.94
C ARG A 294 3.90 12.56 -13.15
N VAL A 295 3.15 12.30 -12.08
CA VAL A 295 1.68 12.26 -12.10
C VAL A 295 1.13 13.47 -11.37
N THR A 296 0.22 14.18 -12.02
CA THR A 296 -0.54 15.30 -11.43
C THR A 296 -1.63 14.80 -10.48
N PRO A 297 -2.15 15.62 -9.56
CA PRO A 297 -3.27 15.23 -8.71
C PRO A 297 -4.51 14.78 -9.50
N ALA A 298 -4.78 15.37 -10.66
CA ALA A 298 -5.91 15.00 -11.52
C ALA A 298 -5.73 13.61 -12.16
N GLU A 299 -4.54 13.33 -12.71
CA GLU A 299 -4.19 12.00 -13.26
C GLU A 299 -4.10 10.93 -12.15
N ALA A 300 -3.72 11.33 -10.93
CA ALA A 300 -3.76 10.42 -9.79
C ALA A 300 -5.21 10.10 -9.41
N ALA A 301 -6.09 11.09 -9.36
CA ALA A 301 -7.52 10.93 -9.06
C ALA A 301 -8.23 10.02 -10.08
N GLU A 302 -7.83 10.05 -11.35
CA GLU A 302 -8.33 9.14 -12.40
C GLU A 302 -8.13 7.65 -12.10
N ARG A 303 -7.17 7.31 -11.24
CA ARG A 303 -6.88 5.93 -10.86
C ARG A 303 -7.79 5.42 -9.74
N PHE A 304 -8.64 6.27 -9.15
CA PHE A 304 -9.50 5.90 -8.04
C PHE A 304 -10.97 6.13 -8.39
N SER A 305 -11.80 5.15 -8.03
CA SER A 305 -13.26 5.26 -8.11
C SER A 305 -13.86 4.98 -6.74
N PHE A 306 -14.58 5.96 -6.22
CA PHE A 306 -15.26 5.89 -4.94
C PHE A 306 -16.71 5.46 -5.18
N ARG A 307 -17.18 4.48 -4.42
CA ARG A 307 -18.57 4.01 -4.42
C ARG A 307 -19.33 4.49 -3.20
#